data_AF-A0A9D7MXL4-F1
#
_entry.id   AF-A0A9D7MXL4-F1
#
_cell.length_a   1.000
_cell.length_b   1.000
_cell.length_c   1.000
_cell.angle_alpha   90.00
_cell.angle_beta   90.00
_cell.angle_gamma   90.00
#
_symmetry.space_group_name_H-M   'P 1'
#
loop_
_entity.id
_entity.type
_entity.pdbx_description
1 polymer ?
#
loop_
_entity_poly.entity_id
_entity_poly.type
_entity_poly.pdbx_seq_one_letter_code
_entity_poly.pdbx_strand_id
1 'polypeptide(L)'
;MALLQNVSNNFKLTGGGVWVGTDHNPDWTNNGNAFLSEIGVNTVTGNYSDAVNYADPSSVLLAGVTPTALWGGGQSIGKAPLGLQPNGITMYLHYGHIATSGAVLPYISASFPLAGPVPEPETYAMLLAGLGVMGAVARRRKANKQA
;
A
#
# COMPACT_ATOMS: atom_id res chain seq x y z
N MET A 1 9.22 -0.40 13.44
CA MET A 1 10.03 -0.83 12.28
C MET A 1 9.22 -1.54 11.19
N ALA A 2 8.11 -2.22 11.51
CA ALA A 2 7.27 -2.94 10.54
C ALA A 2 6.72 -2.06 9.39
N LEU A 3 6.28 -0.83 9.67
CA LEU A 3 5.76 0.07 8.63
C LEU A 3 6.75 0.26 7.46
N LEU A 4 8.00 0.61 7.77
CA LEU A 4 9.01 0.86 6.73
C LEU A 4 9.38 -0.43 5.97
N GLN A 5 9.36 -1.59 6.65
CA GLN A 5 9.53 -2.88 5.99
C GLN A 5 8.38 -3.16 5.03
N ASN A 6 7.15 -2.87 5.43
CA ASN A 6 5.97 -3.04 4.57
C ASN A 6 6.03 -2.11 3.36
N VAL A 7 6.43 -0.85 3.52
CA VAL A 7 6.67 0.07 2.40
C VAL A 7 7.74 -0.48 1.46
N SER A 8 8.89 -0.92 1.99
CA SER A 8 9.97 -1.50 1.19
C SER A 8 9.53 -2.74 0.42
N ASN A 9 8.77 -3.63 1.06
CA ASN A 9 8.25 -4.83 0.43
C ASN A 9 7.30 -4.48 -0.72
N ASN A 10 6.40 -3.52 -0.52
CA ASN A 10 5.48 -3.10 -1.57
C ASN A 10 6.22 -2.44 -2.75
N PHE A 11 7.24 -1.59 -2.50
CA PHE A 11 8.09 -1.07 -3.58
C PHE A 11 8.78 -2.18 -4.38
N LYS A 12 9.25 -3.25 -3.72
CA LYS A 12 9.81 -4.41 -4.45
C LYS A 12 8.77 -5.10 -5.32
N LEU A 13 7.55 -5.25 -4.82
CA LEU A 13 6.45 -5.89 -5.56
C LEU A 13 5.98 -5.08 -6.77
N THR A 14 6.04 -3.75 -6.69
CA THR A 14 5.59 -2.85 -7.76
C THR A 14 6.70 -2.40 -8.71
N GLY A 15 7.92 -2.96 -8.59
CA GLY A 15 9.06 -2.58 -9.42
C GLY A 15 9.64 -1.20 -9.09
N GLY A 16 9.30 -0.65 -7.91
CA GLY A 16 9.76 0.64 -7.42
C GLY A 16 8.63 1.45 -6.79
N GLY A 17 8.95 2.68 -6.42
CA GLY A 17 7.98 3.64 -5.91
C GLY A 17 8.66 4.84 -5.28
N VAL A 18 7.87 5.85 -4.97
CA VAL A 18 8.32 7.05 -4.28
C VAL A 18 7.55 7.21 -2.97
N TRP A 19 8.27 7.51 -1.90
CA TRP A 19 7.69 7.93 -0.64
C TRP A 19 8.01 9.39 -0.44
N VAL A 20 6.98 10.23 -0.33
CA VAL A 20 7.14 11.67 -0.17
C VAL A 20 6.64 12.05 1.22
N GLY A 21 7.54 12.57 2.03
CA GLY A 21 7.21 13.29 3.26
C GLY A 21 7.32 14.79 3.01
N THR A 22 6.47 15.57 3.65
CA THR A 22 6.65 17.02 3.76
C THR A 22 7.14 17.36 5.15
N ASP A 23 8.03 18.34 5.22
CA ASP A 23 8.43 18.92 6.49
C ASP A 23 7.53 20.12 6.84
N HIS A 24 7.36 20.40 8.13
CA HIS A 24 6.53 21.50 8.64
C HIS A 24 7.36 22.70 9.12
N ASN A 25 8.69 22.61 9.10
CA ASN A 25 9.58 23.70 9.47
C ASN A 25 9.53 24.80 8.41
N PRO A 26 9.22 26.06 8.78
CA PRO A 26 9.15 27.18 7.85
C PRO A 26 10.41 27.37 7.00
N ASP A 27 11.59 27.03 7.55
CA ASP A 27 12.89 27.18 6.87
C ASP A 27 13.13 26.11 5.79
N TRP A 28 12.36 25.00 5.83
CA TRP A 28 12.53 23.82 4.96
C TRP A 28 11.30 23.61 4.06
N THR A 29 10.45 24.63 3.97
CA THR A 29 9.21 24.57 3.21
C THR A 29 9.51 24.34 1.73
N ASN A 30 8.79 23.36 1.16
CA ASN A 30 8.41 23.24 -0.26
C ASN A 30 9.04 22.12 -1.10
N ASN A 31 10.02 21.35 -0.64
CA ASN A 31 10.56 20.29 -1.53
C ASN A 31 9.54 19.18 -1.81
N GLY A 32 8.82 18.71 -0.79
CA GLY A 32 7.82 17.65 -0.96
C GLY A 32 6.63 18.08 -1.82
N ASN A 33 6.01 19.23 -1.50
CA ASN A 33 4.86 19.73 -2.26
C ASN A 33 5.23 20.20 -3.67
N ALA A 34 6.42 20.78 -3.89
CA ALA A 34 6.89 21.09 -5.23
C ALA A 34 7.02 19.79 -6.05
N PHE A 35 7.69 18.77 -5.50
CA PHE A 35 7.80 17.48 -6.17
C PHE A 35 6.44 16.83 -6.47
N LEU A 36 5.49 16.83 -5.51
CA LEU A 36 4.14 16.31 -5.71
C LEU A 36 3.43 17.00 -6.88
N SER A 37 3.54 18.33 -6.96
CA SER A 37 2.97 19.11 -8.06
C SER A 37 3.57 18.71 -9.41
N GLU A 38 4.90 18.55 -9.49
CA GLU A 38 5.59 18.15 -10.74
C GLU A 38 5.18 16.75 -11.22
N ILE A 39 4.91 15.81 -10.31
CA ILE A 39 4.44 14.47 -10.68
C ILE A 39 2.92 14.37 -10.83
N GLY A 40 2.20 15.49 -10.76
CA GLY A 40 0.74 15.56 -10.91
C GLY A 40 -0.02 14.90 -9.76
N VAL A 41 0.44 15.06 -8.52
CA VAL A 41 -0.21 14.58 -7.30
C VAL A 41 -0.61 15.78 -6.46
N ASN A 42 -1.84 15.80 -5.94
CA ASN A 42 -2.30 16.87 -5.05
C ASN A 42 -1.36 17.01 -3.82
N THR A 43 -1.12 18.24 -3.40
CA THR A 43 -0.17 18.56 -2.33
C THR A 43 -0.66 18.15 -0.94
N VAL A 44 0.27 17.94 -0.02
CA VAL A 44 -0.03 17.85 1.42
C VAL A 44 -0.45 19.23 1.92
N THR A 45 -1.53 19.31 2.70
CA THR A 45 -2.13 20.58 3.14
C THR A 45 -2.48 20.60 4.63
N GLY A 46 -2.69 21.79 5.18
CA GLY A 46 -3.11 21.99 6.56
C GLY A 46 -2.03 21.68 7.60
N ASN A 47 -2.38 21.92 8.87
CA ASN A 47 -1.53 21.70 10.03
C ASN A 47 -2.41 21.12 11.14
N TYR A 48 -2.24 19.84 11.43
CA TYR A 48 -3.06 19.07 12.37
C TYR A 48 -2.19 18.50 13.48
N SER A 49 -2.79 18.20 14.62
CA SER A 49 -2.07 17.62 15.76
C SER A 49 -2.81 16.47 16.42
N ASP A 50 -3.90 16.01 15.82
CA ASP A 50 -4.73 14.96 16.40
C ASP A 50 -4.00 13.60 16.37
N ALA A 51 -4.22 12.79 17.39
CA ALA A 51 -3.71 11.43 17.43
C ALA A 51 -4.38 10.57 16.35
N VAL A 52 -3.66 9.54 15.87
CA VAL A 52 -4.28 8.53 15.00
C VAL A 52 -5.39 7.83 15.77
N ASN A 53 -6.60 7.83 15.19
CA ASN A 53 -7.75 7.07 15.71
C ASN A 53 -8.37 6.17 14.64
N TYR A 54 -7.84 6.20 13.41
CA TYR A 54 -8.32 5.40 12.30
C TYR A 54 -7.16 4.77 11.53
N ALA A 55 -7.38 3.52 11.16
CA ALA A 55 -6.53 2.75 10.28
C ALA A 55 -7.41 1.86 9.40
N ASP A 56 -7.09 1.82 8.11
CA ASP A 56 -7.75 0.91 7.17
C ASP A 56 -7.31 -0.54 7.50
N PRO A 57 -8.24 -1.43 7.86
CA PRO A 57 -7.91 -2.82 8.16
C PRO A 57 -7.37 -3.62 6.96
N SER A 58 -7.62 -3.15 5.73
CA SER A 58 -7.12 -3.76 4.50
C SER A 58 -5.73 -3.25 4.08
N SER A 59 -5.17 -2.30 4.83
CA SER A 59 -3.90 -1.66 4.53
C SER A 59 -2.72 -2.64 4.52
N VAL A 60 -2.14 -2.85 3.34
CA VAL A 60 -0.89 -3.62 3.15
C VAL A 60 0.32 -3.01 3.89
N LEU A 61 0.21 -1.75 4.32
CA LEU A 61 1.26 -1.06 5.06
C LEU A 61 1.20 -1.32 6.57
N LEU A 62 0.07 -1.79 7.09
CA LEU A 62 -0.18 -1.88 8.53
C LEU A 62 -0.10 -3.29 9.10
N ALA A 63 0.29 -4.29 8.31
CA ALA A 63 0.56 -5.63 8.81
C ALA A 63 1.63 -5.59 9.92
N GLY A 64 1.26 -6.02 11.14
CA GLY A 64 2.15 -5.98 12.31
C GLY A 64 2.50 -4.57 12.81
N VAL A 65 1.73 -3.55 12.40
CA VAL A 65 1.89 -2.16 12.85
C VAL A 65 0.75 -1.81 13.79
N THR A 66 1.07 -1.20 14.93
CA THR A 66 0.08 -0.55 15.81
C THR A 66 -0.09 0.90 15.36
N PRO A 67 -1.18 1.28 14.67
CA PRO A 67 -1.27 2.59 14.01
C PRO A 67 -1.28 3.76 15.01
N THR A 68 -1.90 3.56 16.18
CA THR A 68 -1.92 4.54 17.27
C THR A 68 -0.52 4.83 17.85
N ALA A 69 0.44 3.91 17.67
CA ALA A 69 1.84 4.10 18.08
C ALA A 69 2.66 4.84 17.01
N LEU A 70 2.13 5.03 15.79
CA LEU A 70 2.80 5.80 14.74
C LEU A 70 2.71 7.31 15.00
N TRP A 71 1.61 7.75 15.61
CA TRP A 71 1.39 9.16 15.92
C TRP A 71 0.42 9.33 17.10
N GLY A 72 0.96 9.71 18.24
CA GLY A 72 0.21 9.96 19.47
C GLY A 72 -0.41 11.36 19.57
N GLY A 73 -0.22 12.22 18.57
CA GLY A 73 -0.68 13.61 18.57
C GLY A 73 0.31 14.59 19.23
N GLY A 74 -0.04 15.88 19.20
CA GLY A 74 0.71 16.98 19.83
C GLY A 74 1.84 17.59 19.00
N GLN A 75 2.39 16.86 18.03
CA GLN A 75 3.24 17.41 16.97
C GLN A 75 2.38 17.82 15.75
N SER A 76 2.90 18.65 14.86
CA SER A 76 2.21 19.03 13.62
C SER A 76 2.40 17.99 12.52
N ILE A 77 1.31 17.65 11.84
CA ILE A 77 1.27 16.78 10.66
C ILE A 77 0.38 17.39 9.57
N GLY A 78 0.77 17.19 8.31
CA GLY A 78 -0.03 17.59 7.16
C GLY A 78 -1.02 16.52 6.72
N LYS A 79 -2.10 16.94 6.07
CA LYS A 79 -3.09 16.06 5.45
C LYS A 79 -2.58 15.58 4.10
N ALA A 80 -2.36 14.27 3.98
CA ALA A 80 -1.97 13.61 2.74
C ALA A 80 -3.12 13.64 1.70
N PRO A 81 -2.83 13.60 0.39
CA PRO A 81 -3.88 13.60 -0.62
C PRO A 81 -4.67 12.28 -0.65
N LEU A 82 -5.92 12.32 -1.09
CA LEU A 82 -6.78 11.14 -1.27
C LEU A 82 -7.55 11.22 -2.58
N GLY A 83 -7.97 10.06 -3.07
CA GLY A 83 -8.79 9.93 -4.26
C GLY A 83 -7.99 10.05 -5.56
N LEU A 84 -8.70 10.32 -6.65
CA LEU A 84 -8.11 10.45 -7.98
C LEU A 84 -7.26 11.71 -8.06
N GLN A 85 -6.00 11.52 -8.45
CA GLN A 85 -5.01 12.58 -8.58
C GLN A 85 -4.93 13.09 -10.03
N PRO A 86 -4.38 14.31 -10.26
CA PRO A 86 -4.23 14.87 -11.60
C PRO A 86 -3.52 13.96 -12.61
N ASN A 87 -2.55 13.16 -12.16
CA ASN A 87 -1.83 12.19 -12.99
C ASN A 87 -2.59 10.86 -13.22
N GLY A 88 -3.82 10.73 -12.72
CA GLY A 88 -4.67 9.55 -12.91
C GLY A 88 -4.49 8.43 -11.88
N ILE A 89 -3.55 8.53 -10.94
CA ILE A 89 -3.43 7.54 -9.86
C ILE A 89 -4.51 7.78 -8.79
N THR A 90 -5.00 6.72 -8.15
CA THR A 90 -5.92 6.85 -7.00
C THR A 90 -5.16 6.64 -5.70
N MET A 91 -5.24 7.62 -4.80
CA MET A 91 -4.64 7.55 -3.47
C MET A 91 -5.64 7.03 -2.45
N TYR A 92 -5.27 5.98 -1.71
CA TYR A 92 -6.10 5.38 -0.67
C TYR A 92 -5.56 5.72 0.71
N LEU A 93 -6.46 5.91 1.66
CA LEU A 93 -6.13 6.15 3.06
C LEU A 93 -5.57 4.87 3.68
N HIS A 94 -4.42 4.96 4.35
CA HIS A 94 -3.91 3.84 5.16
C HIS A 94 -4.17 4.08 6.65
N TYR A 95 -3.82 5.27 7.15
CA TYR A 95 -4.15 5.67 8.53
C TYR A 95 -4.21 7.18 8.68
N GLY A 96 -4.87 7.62 9.74
CA GLY A 96 -5.03 9.03 10.05
C GLY A 96 -6.00 9.26 11.21
N HIS A 97 -6.70 10.37 11.13
CA HIS A 97 -7.70 10.76 12.12
C HIS A 97 -9.07 10.95 11.46
N ILE A 98 -10.13 10.44 12.09
CA ILE A 98 -11.51 10.76 11.79
C ILE A 98 -12.03 11.65 12.91
N ALA A 99 -12.31 12.90 12.57
CA ALA A 99 -12.88 13.85 13.51
C ALA A 99 -14.31 13.46 13.88
N THR A 100 -14.82 13.97 15.00
CA THR A 100 -16.21 13.75 15.43
C THR A 100 -17.24 14.18 14.38
N SER A 101 -16.90 15.13 13.51
CA SER A 101 -17.71 15.56 12.37
C SER A 101 -17.77 14.56 11.22
N GLY A 102 -17.01 13.46 11.29
CA GLY A 102 -16.81 12.52 10.20
C GLY A 102 -15.73 12.95 9.19
N ALA A 103 -15.09 14.11 9.39
CA ALA A 103 -14.03 14.56 8.51
C ALA A 103 -12.80 13.64 8.61
N VAL A 104 -12.31 13.18 7.47
CA VAL A 104 -11.14 12.30 7.38
C VAL A 104 -9.87 13.13 7.15
N LEU A 105 -8.91 12.95 8.04
CA LEU A 105 -7.58 13.53 8.01
C LEU A 105 -6.56 12.41 7.73
N PRO A 106 -6.28 12.09 6.46
CA PRO A 106 -5.23 11.16 6.08
C PRO A 106 -3.87 11.66 6.52
N TYR A 107 -3.16 10.86 7.32
CA TYR A 107 -1.75 11.12 7.63
C TYR A 107 -0.85 10.40 6.63
N ILE A 108 -1.28 9.21 6.18
CA ILE A 108 -0.64 8.48 5.09
C ILE A 108 -1.69 8.00 4.09
N SER A 109 -1.37 8.26 2.83
CA SER A 109 -2.06 7.71 1.67
C SER A 109 -1.05 7.03 0.74
N ALA A 110 -1.45 5.94 0.09
CA ALA A 110 -0.63 5.30 -0.94
C ALA A 110 -1.49 4.65 -2.03
N SER A 111 -0.86 4.38 -3.17
CA SER A 111 -1.46 3.70 -4.33
C SER A 111 -0.71 2.40 -4.53
N PHE A 112 -0.92 1.44 -3.63
CA PHE A 112 -0.46 0.08 -3.83
C PHE A 112 -1.58 -0.77 -4.42
N PRO A 113 -1.28 -1.75 -5.28
CA PRO A 113 -2.25 -2.75 -5.66
C PRO A 113 -2.79 -3.42 -4.39
N LEU A 114 -4.10 -3.37 -4.17
CA LEU A 114 -4.74 -3.94 -2.99
C LEU A 114 -4.64 -5.49 -2.94
N ALA A 115 -4.30 -6.11 -4.07
CA ALA A 115 -3.93 -7.51 -4.14
C ALA A 115 -2.40 -7.61 -4.29
N GLY A 116 -1.75 -8.41 -3.44
CA GLY A 116 -0.38 -8.87 -3.69
C GLY A 116 -0.26 -9.56 -5.05
N PRO A 117 0.94 -9.98 -5.48
CA PRO A 117 1.13 -10.60 -6.79
C PRO A 117 0.13 -11.73 -7.00
N VAL A 118 -0.84 -11.50 -7.89
CA VAL A 118 -1.75 -12.54 -8.37
C VAL A 118 -0.90 -13.42 -9.29
N PRO A 119 -0.77 -14.73 -9.04
CA PRO A 119 -0.05 -15.59 -9.97
C PRO A 119 -0.64 -15.39 -11.36
N GLU A 120 0.21 -15.11 -12.33
CA GLU A 120 -0.28 -14.82 -13.68
C GLU A 120 -1.13 -16.00 -14.18
N PRO A 121 -2.18 -15.77 -15.00
CA PRO A 121 -3.05 -16.83 -15.51
C PRO A 121 -2.27 -18.03 -16.09
N GLU A 122 -1.12 -17.76 -16.69
CA GLU A 122 -0.16 -18.71 -17.26
C GLU A 122 0.40 -19.65 -16.19
N THR A 123 0.67 -19.17 -14.98
CA THR A 123 1.19 -19.99 -13.88
C THR A 123 0.18 -21.04 -13.44
N TYR A 124 -1.11 -20.67 -13.39
CA TYR A 124 -2.18 -21.63 -13.11
C TYR A 124 -2.34 -22.65 -14.24
N ALA A 125 -2.24 -22.21 -15.50
CA ALA A 125 -2.27 -23.12 -16.65
C ALA A 125 -1.09 -24.12 -16.61
N MET A 126 0.11 -23.68 -16.25
CA MET A 126 1.29 -24.55 -16.12
C MET A 126 1.18 -25.52 -14.95
N LEU A 127 0.63 -25.08 -13.81
CA LEU A 127 0.32 -25.96 -12.69
C LEU A 127 -0.67 -27.06 -13.10
N LEU A 128 -1.77 -26.68 -13.77
CA LEU A 128 -2.79 -27.61 -14.25
C LEU A 128 -2.23 -28.56 -15.32
N ALA A 129 -1.40 -28.06 -16.23
CA ALA A 129 -0.71 -28.88 -17.22
C ALA A 129 0.21 -29.91 -16.54
N GLY A 130 0.99 -29.48 -15.55
CA GLY A 130 1.83 -30.36 -14.73
C GLY A 130 1.02 -31.44 -14.02
N LEU A 131 -0.11 -31.07 -13.40
CA LEU A 131 -1.03 -32.02 -12.77
C LEU A 131 -1.64 -33.01 -13.77
N GLY A 132 -1.98 -32.55 -14.98
CA GLY A 132 -2.47 -33.39 -16.07
C GLY A 132 -1.44 -34.44 -16.51
N VAL A 133 -0.18 -34.04 -16.66
CA VAL A 133 0.93 -34.97 -16.99
C VAL A 133 1.12 -36.00 -15.87
N MET A 134 1.13 -35.57 -14.61
CA MET A 134 1.27 -36.48 -13.46
C MET A 134 0.11 -37.48 -13.36
N GLY A 135 -1.12 -37.04 -13.62
CA GLY A 135 -2.29 -37.92 -13.70
C GLY A 135 -2.16 -38.99 -14.80
N ALA A 136 -1.67 -38.60 -15.99
CA ALA A 136 -1.42 -39.53 -17.08
C ALA A 136 -0.34 -40.56 -16.75
N VAL A 137 0.75 -40.14 -16.10
CA VAL A 137 1.83 -41.04 -15.64
C VAL A 137 1.32 -42.03 -14.59
N ALA A 138 0.54 -41.57 -13.60
CA ALA A 138 -0.04 -42.44 -12.57
C ALA A 138 -0.95 -43.52 -13.19
N ARG A 139 -1.78 -43.16 -14.19
CA ARG A 139 -2.64 -44.10 -14.92
C ARG A 139 -1.85 -45.21 -15.62
N ARG A 140 -0.76 -44.85 -16.32
CA ARG A 140 0.10 -45.82 -17.02
C ARG A 140 0.77 -46.80 -16.06
N ARG A 141 1.25 -46.31 -14.91
CA ARG A 141 1.88 -47.18 -13.87
C ARG A 141 0.89 -48.17 -13.26
N LYS A 142 -0.37 -47.76 -13.09
CA LYS A 142 -1.43 -48.67 -12.60
C LYS A 142 -1.75 -49.77 -13.62
N ALA A 143 -1.83 -49.41 -14.91
CA ALA A 143 -2.07 -50.38 -15.97
C ALA A 143 -0.95 -51.44 -16.05
N ASN A 144 0.31 -51.03 -15.92
CA ASN A 144 1.47 -51.95 -15.96
C ASN A 144 1.65 -52.79 -14.68
N LYS A 145 0.92 -52.50 -13.59
CA LYS A 145 0.90 -53.31 -12.36
C LYS A 145 -0.24 -54.35 -12.34
N GLN A 146 -1.19 -54.26 -13.27
CA GLN A 146 -2.35 -55.14 -13.39
C GLN A 146 -2.24 -56.13 -14.57
N ALA A 147 -1.09 -56.13 -15.25
CA ALA A 147 -0.68 -57.10 -16.27
C ALA A 147 0.54 -57.86 -15.74
#